data_AF-H0I3Q0-F1
#
_entry.id   AF-H0I3Q0-F1
#
_cell.length_a   1.000
_cell.length_b   1.000
_cell.length_c   1.000
_cell.angle_alpha   90.00
_cell.angle_beta   90.00
_cell.angle_gamma   90.00
#
_symmetry.space_group_name_H-M   'P 1'
#
loop_
_entity.id
_entity.type
_entity.pdbx_description
1 polymer ?
#
loop_
_entity_poly.entity_id
_entity_poly.type
_entity_poly.pdbx_seq_one_letter_code
_entity_poly.pdbx_strand_id
1 'polypeptide(L)'
;MADTTAIEDISLDPSRRARLAEFWYYFSENRGAVIGLWIFVGLVIIAILAPLIAPHLPYAQYRDATLLPPFWQEGGRAALPLR
;
A
#
# COMPACT_ATOMS: atom_id res chain seq x y z
N MET A 1 -52.16 -33.10 -14.60
CA MET A 1 -51.60 -33.15 -13.23
C MET A 1 -50.42 -32.18 -13.26
N ALA A 2 -50.65 -30.95 -12.81
CA ALA A 2 -49.65 -29.88 -12.87
C ALA A 2 -48.94 -29.81 -11.52
N ASP A 3 -47.73 -30.35 -11.44
CA ASP A 3 -46.87 -30.11 -10.29
C ASP A 3 -46.32 -28.69 -10.40
N THR A 4 -47.00 -27.80 -9.69
CA THR A 4 -46.60 -26.42 -9.45
C THR A 4 -45.86 -26.37 -8.12
N THR A 5 -44.68 -25.75 -8.15
CA THR A 5 -44.01 -25.06 -7.03
C THR A 5 -43.63 -25.86 -5.79
N ALA A 6 -42.33 -26.14 -5.69
CA ALA A 6 -41.58 -25.66 -4.54
C ALA A 6 -40.24 -25.12 -5.07
N ILE A 7 -40.18 -23.81 -5.32
CA ILE A 7 -38.88 -23.13 -5.39
C ILE A 7 -38.42 -23.10 -3.94
N GLU A 8 -37.40 -23.89 -3.65
CA GLU A 8 -36.76 -24.02 -2.35
C GLU A 8 -36.39 -22.62 -1.84
N ASP A 9 -36.90 -22.29 -0.65
CA ASP A 9 -36.61 -21.04 0.05
C ASP A 9 -35.09 -20.94 0.23
N ILE A 10 -34.45 -20.07 -0.56
CA ILE A 10 -33.03 -19.78 -0.38
C ILE A 10 -32.94 -19.07 0.97
N SER A 11 -32.55 -19.81 2.02
CA SER A 11 -32.37 -19.24 3.35
C SER A 11 -31.23 -18.22 3.33
N LEU A 12 -31.61 -16.95 3.18
CA LEU A 12 -30.71 -15.82 3.19
C LEU A 12 -30.40 -15.43 4.65
N ASP A 13 -29.10 -15.32 4.92
CA ASP A 13 -28.43 -14.63 6.03
C ASP A 13 -28.13 -15.38 7.35
N PRO A 14 -27.08 -16.21 7.35
CA PRO A 14 -26.08 -16.08 8.40
C PRO A 14 -25.45 -14.69 8.29
N SER A 15 -25.64 -13.87 9.34
CA SER A 15 -25.17 -12.49 9.46
C SER A 15 -23.80 -12.27 8.79
N ARG A 16 -23.58 -11.15 8.09
CA ARG A 16 -22.30 -10.84 7.41
C ARG A 16 -21.06 -11.12 8.28
N ARG A 17 -21.20 -10.97 9.60
CA ARG A 17 -20.19 -11.29 10.61
C ARG A 17 -19.80 -12.77 10.63
N ALA A 18 -20.78 -13.69 10.55
CA ALA A 18 -20.53 -15.12 10.49
C ALA A 18 -19.74 -15.52 9.25
N ARG A 19 -20.10 -14.99 8.07
CA ARG A 19 -19.35 -15.23 6.81
C ARG A 19 -17.92 -14.70 6.88
N LEU A 20 -17.70 -13.53 7.47
CA LEU A 20 -16.35 -12.98 7.66
C LEU A 20 -15.54 -13.81 8.67
N ALA A 21 -16.16 -14.31 9.73
CA ALA A 21 -15.50 -15.17 10.71
C ALA A 21 -15.08 -16.51 10.10
N GLU A 22 -15.96 -17.11 9.30
CA GLU A 22 -15.67 -18.35 8.57
C GLU A 22 -14.56 -18.15 7.53
N PHE A 23 -14.64 -17.07 6.74
CA PHE A 23 -13.55 -16.68 5.85
C PHE A 23 -12.24 -16.52 6.60
N TRP A 24 -12.24 -15.82 7.74
CA TRP A 24 -11.02 -15.59 8.52
C TRP A 24 -10.44 -16.89 9.09
N TYR A 25 -11.29 -17.79 9.56
CA TYR A 25 -10.88 -19.11 10.04
C TYR A 25 -10.10 -19.86 8.93
N TYR A 26 -10.70 -20.01 7.75
CA TYR A 26 -10.06 -20.69 6.62
C TYR A 26 -8.85 -19.92 6.05
N PHE A 27 -8.90 -18.59 6.06
CA PHE A 27 -7.79 -17.75 5.66
C PHE A 27 -6.58 -17.93 6.60
N SER A 28 -6.84 -18.04 7.90
CA SER A 28 -5.80 -18.18 8.93
C SER A 28 -5.16 -19.56 9.01
N GLU A 29 -5.82 -20.58 8.47
CA GLU A 29 -5.29 -21.95 8.39
C GLU A 29 -4.03 -22.02 7.51
N ASN A 30 -3.95 -21.15 6.50
CA ASN A 30 -2.80 -21.00 5.63
C ASN A 30 -1.77 -20.02 6.21
N ARG A 31 -0.73 -20.54 6.88
CA ARG A 31 0.35 -19.73 7.46
C ARG A 31 0.97 -18.75 6.44
N GLY A 32 1.13 -19.17 5.18
CA GLY A 32 1.67 -18.32 4.11
C GLY A 32 0.77 -17.11 3.80
N ALA A 33 -0.55 -17.30 3.78
CA ALA A 33 -1.51 -16.21 3.54
C ALA A 33 -1.49 -15.20 4.69
N VAL A 34 -1.41 -15.67 5.94
CA VAL A 34 -1.29 -14.82 7.13
C VAL A 34 0.01 -14.02 7.13
N ILE A 35 1.14 -14.66 6.80
CA ILE A 35 2.44 -13.98 6.68
C ILE A 35 2.36 -12.90 5.59
N GLY A 36 1.77 -13.21 4.43
CA GLY A 36 1.56 -12.24 3.36
C GLY A 36 0.72 -11.04 3.81
N LEU A 37 -0.35 -11.27 4.57
CA LEU A 37 -1.18 -10.20 5.14
C LEU A 37 -0.37 -9.31 6.09
N TRP A 38 0.46 -9.88 6.96
CA TRP A 38 1.31 -9.09 7.87
C TRP A 38 2.33 -8.23 7.13
N ILE A 39 2.97 -8.77 6.08
CA ILE A 39 3.90 -8.00 5.24
C ILE A 39 3.15 -6.84 4.57
N PHE A 40 1.98 -7.10 4.00
CA PHE A 40 1.16 -6.07 3.35
C PHE A 40 0.77 -4.96 4.33
N VAL A 41 0.28 -5.32 5.52
CA VAL A 41 -0.03 -4.35 6.58
C VAL A 41 1.20 -3.55 6.98
N GLY A 42 2.37 -4.19 7.08
CA GLY A 42 3.65 -3.50 7.33
C GLY A 42 3.97 -2.46 6.25
N LEU A 43 3.79 -2.80 4.97
CA LEU A 43 4.00 -1.87 3.85
C LEU A 43 3.02 -0.69 3.91
N VAL A 44 1.75 -0.93 4.23
CA VAL A 44 0.75 0.14 4.40
C VAL A 44 1.14 1.07 5.54
N ILE A 45 1.58 0.53 6.67
CA ILE A 45 2.08 1.32 7.81
C ILE A 45 3.28 2.17 7.39
N ILE A 46 4.25 1.58 6.67
CA ILE A 46 5.41 2.31 6.13
C ILE A 46 4.95 3.42 5.18
N ALA A 47 3.96 3.18 4.32
CA ALA A 47 3.43 4.18 3.40
C ALA A 47 2.74 5.35 4.14
N ILE A 48 2.01 5.07 5.21
CA ILE A 48 1.39 6.11 6.05
C ILE A 48 2.45 6.91 6.82
N LEU A 49 3.52 6.24 7.27
CA LEU A 49 4.66 6.85 7.96
C LEU A 49 5.71 7.44 7.01
N ALA A 50 5.56 7.27 5.69
CA ALA A 50 6.47 7.77 4.68
C ALA A 50 6.81 9.27 4.84
N PRO A 51 5.87 10.19 5.10
CA PRO A 51 6.21 11.60 5.31
C PRO A 51 7.06 11.86 6.57
N LEU A 52 7.05 10.97 7.56
CA LEU A 52 7.90 11.07 8.74
C LEU A 52 9.30 10.49 8.48
N ILE A 53 9.38 9.40 7.71
CA ILE A 53 10.64 8.68 7.43
C ILE A 53 11.44 9.36 6.31
N ALA A 54 10.76 9.95 5.32
CA ALA A 54 11.36 10.64 4.19
C ALA A 54 10.67 12.00 3.95
N PRO A 55 11.03 13.06 4.70
CA PRO A 55 10.57 14.42 4.43
C PRO A 55 11.03 14.93 3.06
N HIS A 56 12.12 14.35 2.54
CA HIS A 56 12.76 14.77 1.30
C HIS A 56 12.33 13.85 0.16
N LEU A 57 11.71 14.43 -0.86
CA LEU A 57 11.27 13.72 -2.05
C LEU A 57 12.50 13.15 -2.79
N PRO A 58 12.56 11.85 -3.13
CA PRO A 58 13.70 11.26 -3.84
C PRO A 58 13.86 11.80 -5.27
N TYR A 59 12.84 12.49 -5.78
CA TYR A 59 12.78 13.19 -7.06
C TYR A 59 13.01 14.70 -6.92
N ALA A 60 13.50 15.18 -5.77
CA ALA A 60 14.11 16.50 -5.65
C ALA A 60 15.42 16.54 -6.46
N GLN A 61 15.30 16.42 -7.77
CA GLN A 61 16.35 16.67 -8.72
C GLN A 61 16.29 18.17 -9.02
N TYR A 62 17.15 18.94 -8.35
CA TYR A 62 17.34 20.35 -8.60
C TYR A 62 17.77 20.56 -10.06
N ARG A 63 16.82 20.72 -10.98
CA ARG A 63 17.11 21.07 -12.38
C ARG A 63 17.75 22.47 -12.46
N ASP A 64 17.53 23.29 -11.44
CA ASP A 64 18.18 24.59 -11.27
C ASP A 64 19.66 24.46 -10.89
N ALA A 65 20.10 23.31 -10.35
CA ALA A 65 21.51 23.06 -10.06
C ALA A 65 22.31 22.58 -11.28
N THR A 66 21.63 22.21 -12.37
CA THR A 66 22.28 21.93 -13.66
C THR A 66 22.64 23.22 -14.41
N LEU A 67 21.98 24.34 -14.09
CA LEU A 67 22.22 25.65 -14.69
C LEU A 67 23.07 26.57 -13.82
N LEU A 68 23.44 26.14 -12.61
CA LEU A 68 24.36 26.92 -11.77
C LEU A 68 25.78 26.75 -12.29
N PRO A 69 26.48 27.87 -12.56
CA PRO A 69 27.86 27.79 -12.97
C PRO A 69 28.69 27.14 -11.87
N PRO A 70 29.76 26.42 -12.26
CA PRO A 70 30.62 25.75 -11.30
C PRO A 70 31.21 26.73 -10.28
N PHE A 71 31.64 26.22 -9.12
CA PHE A 71 32.03 27.07 -7.97
C PHE A 71 33.12 28.12 -8.25
N TRP A 72 33.88 27.99 -9.33
CA TRP A 72 34.93 28.94 -9.76
C TRP A 72 34.43 30.07 -10.67
N GLN A 73 33.15 30.11 -11.03
CA GLN A 73 32.52 31.19 -11.78
C GLN A 73 31.63 32.05 -10.88
N GLU A 74 31.49 33.34 -11.21
CA GLU A 74 30.59 34.26 -10.48
C GLU A 74 29.15 33.75 -10.51
N GLY A 75 28.59 33.50 -9.31
CA GLY A 75 27.28 32.86 -9.11
C GLY A 75 27.34 31.40 -8.62
N GLY A 76 28.53 30.78 -8.58
CA GLY A 76 28.73 29.42 -8.07
C GLY A 76 28.67 29.32 -6.54
N ARG A 77 27.97 28.30 -6.02
CA ARG A 77 27.88 28.01 -4.58
C ARG A 77 28.86 26.89 -4.21
N ALA A 78 29.64 27.07 -3.14
CA ALA A 78 30.61 26.10 -2.64
C ALA A 78 30.02 24.73 -2.24
N ALA A 79 28.69 24.62 -2.17
CA ALA A 79 27.96 23.40 -1.84
C ALA A 79 27.83 22.39 -3.00
N LEU A 80 28.23 22.74 -4.23
CA LEU A 80 28.29 21.82 -5.38
C LEU A 80 29.75 21.43 -5.70
N PRO A 81 30.30 20.38 -5.05
CA PRO A 81 31.57 19.81 -5.47
C PRO A 81 31.36 19.00 -6.76
N LEU A 82 32.23 19.23 -7.73
CA LEU A 82 32.24 18.60 -9.05
C LEU A 82 32.25 17.08 -8.97
N ARG A 83 31.35 16.42 -9.71
CA ARG A 83 31.49 15.03 -10.14
C ARG A 83 31.37 14.97 -11.65
#